data_AF-G3V450-F1
#
_entry.id   AF-G3V450-F1
#
_cell.length_a   1.000
_cell.length_b   1.000
_cell.length_c   1.000
_cell.angle_alpha   90.00
_cell.angle_beta   90.00
_cell.angle_gamma   90.00
#
_symmetry.space_group_name_H-M   'P 1'
#
loop_
_entity.id
_entity.type
_entity.pdbx_description
1 polymer ?
#
loop_
_entity_poly.entity_id
_entity_poly.type
_entity_poly.pdbx_seq_one_letter_code
_entity_poly.pdbx_strand_id
1 'polypeptide(L)'
;MATSWGTVFFMLVVSCVCSAVSHRNQQTWFEGIFLSSMCPINVSASTLYGIMFDAGSTGTRIHVYTFVQKMPGQLPILEGEVFDSVKPGLSAFVDQPKQGAETVQGLLEVAKDSIPRSHWKKTPVVLKATAGLRLLPEHKAKALLFEVKEIFRKSPFLVPKGSVSIMDGSDEGILAWVTVNFLTGQLHGHRQETVGTLDLGGASTQITFLP
;
A
#
# COMPACT_ATOMS: atom_id res chain seq x y z
N MET A 1 -42.03 36.13 39.08
CA MET A 1 -40.77 35.64 38.47
C MET A 1 -40.79 34.13 38.49
N ALA A 2 -41.13 33.50 37.37
CA ALA A 2 -41.00 32.06 37.16
C ALA A 2 -41.09 31.82 35.64
N THR A 3 -39.95 31.76 34.97
CA THR A 3 -39.86 31.47 33.53
C THR A 3 -39.54 30.00 33.32
N SER A 4 -40.58 29.28 32.89
CA SER A 4 -40.64 28.32 31.79
C SER A 4 -39.57 27.21 31.71
N TRP A 5 -40.00 26.00 32.07
CA TRP A 5 -39.40 24.70 31.71
C TRP A 5 -39.61 24.36 30.21
N GLY A 6 -39.46 25.34 29.31
CA GLY A 6 -39.68 25.17 27.87
C GLY A 6 -38.41 25.16 27.01
N THR A 7 -37.26 25.55 27.56
CA THR A 7 -36.04 25.82 26.77
C THR A 7 -34.98 24.74 26.83
N VAL A 8 -35.14 23.70 27.65
CA VAL A 8 -34.14 22.61 27.72
C VAL A 8 -34.43 21.48 26.71
N PHE A 9 -35.64 21.40 26.15
CA PHE A 9 -36.00 20.34 25.20
C PHE A 9 -35.70 20.68 23.72
N PHE A 10 -35.32 21.92 23.40
CA PHE A 10 -35.04 22.34 22.01
C PHE A 10 -33.55 22.37 21.63
N MET A 11 -32.64 22.14 22.59
CA MET A 11 -31.19 22.07 22.36
C MET A 11 -30.67 20.64 22.07
N LEU A 12 -31.56 19.65 21.92
CA LEU A 12 -31.19 18.25 21.66
C LEU A 12 -31.70 17.71 20.32
N VAL A 13 -32.38 18.53 19.50
CA VAL A 13 -32.91 18.10 18.19
C VAL A 13 -32.22 18.78 16.99
N VAL A 14 -31.34 19.77 17.22
CA VAL A 14 -30.65 20.49 16.12
C VAL A 14 -29.20 20.04 15.89
N SER A 15 -28.60 19.18 16.73
CA SER A 15 -27.27 18.62 16.46
C SER A 15 -27.27 17.43 15.49
N CYS A 16 -28.45 16.98 15.03
CA CYS A 16 -28.58 15.77 14.20
C CYS A 16 -28.61 16.03 12.68
N VAL A 17 -28.51 17.29 12.22
CA VAL A 17 -28.59 17.59 10.77
C VAL A 17 -27.55 18.65 10.40
N CYS A 18 -26.27 18.33 10.52
CA CYS A 18 -25.17 19.01 9.81
C CYS A 18 -23.84 18.27 10.02
N SER A 19 -23.83 16.96 9.82
CA SER A 19 -22.63 16.30 9.31
C SER A 19 -22.97 15.96 7.87
N ALA A 20 -22.78 16.94 6.99
CA ALA A 20 -22.81 16.70 5.56
C ALA A 20 -21.86 15.53 5.32
N VAL A 21 -22.44 14.37 4.99
CA VAL A 21 -21.76 13.25 4.38
C VAL A 21 -21.11 13.82 3.14
N SER A 22 -19.87 14.26 3.28
CA SER A 22 -18.99 14.50 2.16
C SER A 22 -18.80 13.12 1.56
N HIS A 23 -19.64 12.81 0.59
CA HIS A 23 -19.49 11.68 -0.30
C HIS A 23 -18.23 11.95 -1.13
N ARG A 24 -17.07 11.91 -0.48
CA ARG A 24 -15.76 11.94 -1.11
C ARG A 24 -15.70 10.61 -1.83
N ASN A 25 -15.96 10.67 -3.13
CA ASN A 25 -15.75 9.65 -4.13
C ASN A 25 -14.62 8.70 -3.69
N GLN A 26 -14.98 7.58 -3.06
CA GLN A 26 -14.03 6.58 -2.58
C GLN A 26 -13.56 5.77 -3.79
N GLN A 27 -12.71 6.38 -4.61
CA GLN A 27 -11.76 5.60 -5.39
C GLN A 27 -10.79 5.00 -4.37
N THR A 28 -10.97 3.73 -4.05
CA THR A 28 -10.02 2.97 -3.25
C THR A 28 -8.69 3.02 -4.00
N TRP A 29 -7.64 3.50 -3.35
CA TRP A 29 -6.34 3.71 -3.99
C TRP A 29 -5.70 2.40 -4.51
N PHE A 30 -6.23 1.24 -4.12
CA PHE A 30 -5.89 -0.09 -4.64
C PHE A 30 -6.46 -0.39 -6.04
N GLU A 31 -7.51 0.31 -6.51
CA GLU A 31 -8.01 0.18 -7.89
C GLU A 31 -6.93 0.52 -8.94
N GLY A 32 -5.89 1.26 -8.54
CA GLY A 32 -4.71 1.55 -9.36
C GLY A 32 -3.61 0.48 -9.31
N ILE A 33 -3.70 -0.51 -8.40
CA ILE A 33 -2.74 -1.62 -8.28
C ILE A 33 -3.20 -2.82 -9.11
N PHE A 34 -4.51 -3.09 -9.13
CA PHE A 34 -5.12 -4.09 -9.99
C PHE A 34 -6.12 -3.43 -10.94
N LEU A 35 -5.66 -3.15 -12.17
CA LEU A 35 -6.47 -2.55 -13.24
C LEU A 35 -7.73 -3.39 -13.52
N SER A 36 -8.89 -2.88 -13.10
CA SER A 36 -10.22 -3.48 -13.33
C SER A 36 -10.69 -3.42 -14.81
N SER A 37 -9.98 -2.71 -15.68
CA SER A 37 -10.45 -2.43 -17.05
C SER A 37 -9.44 -2.84 -18.11
N MET A 38 -9.41 -4.12 -18.48
CA MET A 38 -9.04 -4.62 -19.81
C MET A 38 -9.31 -6.12 -19.88
N CYS A 39 -10.37 -6.57 -20.56
CA CYS A 39 -10.40 -7.92 -21.14
C CYS A 39 -11.38 -8.01 -22.34
N PRO A 40 -10.89 -8.32 -23.55
CA PRO A 40 -11.70 -8.95 -24.59
C PRO A 40 -12.05 -10.39 -24.18
N ILE A 41 -13.19 -10.87 -24.70
CA ILE A 41 -13.79 -12.18 -24.44
C ILE A 41 -12.94 -13.29 -25.09
N ASN A 42 -11.95 -13.84 -24.36
CA ASN A 42 -11.46 -15.21 -24.54
C ASN A 42 -10.56 -15.60 -23.33
N VAL A 43 -11.06 -16.42 -22.41
CA VAL A 43 -10.44 -16.62 -21.08
C VAL A 43 -9.36 -17.70 -21.12
N SER A 44 -8.12 -17.26 -21.33
CA SER A 44 -6.93 -17.86 -20.72
C SER A 44 -6.68 -17.12 -19.40
N ALA A 45 -6.28 -17.83 -18.34
CA ALA A 45 -5.88 -17.17 -17.09
C ALA A 45 -4.82 -16.10 -17.38
N SER A 46 -4.98 -14.89 -16.83
CA SER A 46 -4.00 -13.82 -17.00
C SER A 46 -3.08 -13.73 -15.79
N THR A 47 -1.78 -13.80 -16.04
CA THR A 47 -0.75 -13.62 -15.02
C THR A 47 -0.51 -12.13 -14.79
N LEU A 48 -0.51 -11.71 -13.53
CA LEU A 48 -0.27 -10.35 -13.09
C LEU A 48 0.96 -10.35 -12.17
N TYR A 49 1.72 -9.28 -12.21
CA TYR A 49 2.89 -9.10 -11.35
C TYR A 49 2.73 -7.81 -10.54
N GLY A 50 3.34 -7.76 -9.36
CA GLY A 50 3.44 -6.55 -8.56
C GLY A 50 4.78 -6.50 -7.83
N ILE A 51 5.42 -5.33 -7.82
CA ILE A 51 6.70 -5.12 -7.14
C ILE A 51 6.47 -4.19 -5.96
N MET A 52 6.73 -4.69 -4.75
CA MET A 52 6.65 -3.93 -3.52
C MET A 52 8.02 -3.86 -2.86
N PHE A 53 8.47 -2.65 -2.56
CA PHE A 53 9.61 -2.40 -1.71
C PHE A 53 9.17 -2.00 -0.31
N ASP A 54 9.69 -2.70 0.69
CA ASP A 54 9.61 -2.31 2.10
C ASP A 54 10.94 -1.68 2.52
N ALA A 55 10.91 -0.36 2.74
CA ALA A 55 12.06 0.38 3.24
C ALA A 55 11.98 0.51 4.76
N GLY A 56 12.43 -0.55 5.44
CA GLY A 56 12.56 -0.62 6.89
C GLY A 56 13.76 0.15 7.44
N SER A 57 13.81 0.26 8.78
CA SER A 57 14.93 0.90 9.49
C SER A 57 16.24 0.12 9.33
N THR A 58 16.18 -1.21 9.37
CA THR A 58 17.36 -2.09 9.37
C THR A 58 17.78 -2.60 7.99
N GLY A 59 16.90 -2.51 7.00
CA GLY A 59 17.13 -3.03 5.67
C GLY A 59 16.00 -2.64 4.72
N THR A 60 16.29 -2.71 3.43
CA THR A 60 15.32 -2.53 2.36
C THR A 60 15.07 -3.88 1.70
N ARG A 61 13.81 -4.22 1.46
CA ARG A 61 13.38 -5.50 0.88
C ARG A 61 12.66 -5.26 -0.42
N ILE A 62 12.76 -6.20 -1.35
CA ILE A 62 11.91 -6.27 -2.54
C ILE A 62 11.09 -7.55 -2.47
N HIS A 63 9.81 -7.41 -2.80
CA HIS A 63 8.86 -8.50 -3.00
C HIS A 63 8.31 -8.39 -4.42
N VAL A 64 8.50 -9.44 -5.22
CA VAL A 64 7.94 -9.55 -6.57
C VAL A 64 6.88 -10.64 -6.54
N TYR A 65 5.63 -10.22 -6.48
CA TYR A 65 4.49 -11.12 -6.41
C TYR A 65 4.02 -11.51 -7.81
N THR A 66 3.68 -12.77 -7.97
CA THR A 66 3.01 -13.32 -9.15
C THR A 66 1.61 -13.73 -8.76
N PHE A 67 0.61 -13.20 -9.47
CA PHE A 67 -0.79 -13.51 -9.27
C PHE A 67 -1.42 -14.10 -10.53
N VAL A 68 -2.41 -14.96 -10.36
CA VAL A 68 -3.17 -15.57 -11.46
C VAL A 68 -4.63 -15.16 -11.34
N GLN A 69 -5.12 -14.49 -12.38
CA GLN A 69 -6.54 -14.21 -12.54
C GLN A 69 -7.22 -15.37 -13.27
N LYS A 70 -7.93 -16.22 -12.53
CA LYS A 70 -8.64 -17.38 -13.10
C LYS A 70 -9.93 -16.99 -13.83
N MET A 71 -10.70 -16.07 -13.25
CA MET A 71 -11.97 -15.59 -13.82
C MET A 71 -12.06 -14.07 -13.74
N PRO A 72 -12.54 -13.38 -14.79
CA PRO A 72 -12.80 -11.95 -14.72
C PRO A 72 -13.74 -11.58 -13.56
N GLY A 73 -13.46 -10.49 -12.84
CA GLY A 73 -14.29 -10.00 -11.75
C GLY A 73 -14.10 -10.68 -10.39
N GLN A 74 -13.23 -11.70 -10.28
CA GLN A 74 -12.78 -12.24 -9.00
C GLN A 74 -11.46 -11.61 -8.56
N LEU A 75 -11.12 -11.69 -7.27
CA LEU A 75 -9.77 -11.36 -6.82
C LEU A 75 -8.76 -12.36 -7.41
N PRO A 76 -7.57 -11.89 -7.81
CA PRO A 76 -6.53 -12.76 -8.31
C PRO A 76 -5.90 -13.56 -7.17
N ILE A 77 -5.39 -14.76 -7.47
CA ILE A 77 -4.78 -15.65 -6.47
C ILE A 77 -3.26 -15.44 -6.49
N LEU A 78 -2.64 -15.32 -5.31
CA LEU A 78 -1.19 -15.29 -5.20
C LEU A 78 -0.62 -16.67 -5.54
N GLU A 79 0.19 -16.74 -6.59
CA GLU A 79 0.83 -17.97 -7.08
C GLU A 79 2.27 -18.10 -6.57
N GLY A 80 2.99 -16.99 -6.44
CA GLY A 80 4.37 -17.01 -5.99
C GLY A 80 4.93 -15.64 -5.63
N GLU A 81 6.10 -15.68 -5.01
CA GLU A 81 6.84 -14.52 -4.54
C GLU A 81 8.34 -14.74 -4.78
N VAL A 82 9.01 -13.72 -5.34
CA VAL A 82 10.47 -13.61 -5.31
C VAL A 82 10.83 -12.52 -4.29
N PHE A 83 11.75 -12.85 -3.40
CA PHE A 83 12.17 -12.00 -2.29
C PHE A 83 13.68 -11.79 -2.32
N ASP A 84 14.11 -10.54 -2.08
CA ASP A 84 15.51 -10.23 -1.79
C ASP A 84 15.61 -9.01 -0.85
N SER A 85 16.77 -8.80 -0.23
CA SER A 85 16.97 -7.70 0.72
C SER A 85 18.41 -7.22 0.82
N VAL A 86 18.57 -5.95 1.15
CA VAL A 86 19.87 -5.31 1.39
C VAL A 86 19.93 -4.67 2.77
N LYS A 87 21.14 -4.59 3.32
CA LYS A 87 21.48 -3.87 4.55
C LYS A 87 22.70 -2.98 4.32
N PRO A 88 22.78 -1.80 4.95
CA PRO A 88 21.78 -1.22 5.85
C PRO A 88 20.53 -0.69 5.11
N GLY A 89 19.47 -0.34 5.84
CA GLY A 89 18.25 0.22 5.26
C GLY A 89 18.43 1.66 4.75
N LEU A 90 17.46 2.17 3.99
CA LEU A 90 17.52 3.52 3.39
C LEU A 90 17.83 4.64 4.42
N SER A 91 17.36 4.50 5.66
CA SER A 91 17.61 5.50 6.72
C SER A 91 19.09 5.72 7.03
N ALA A 92 19.95 4.72 6.81
CA ALA A 92 21.40 4.84 7.02
C ALA A 92 22.08 5.76 5.98
N PHE A 93 21.43 6.00 4.84
CA PHE A 93 21.95 6.83 3.76
C PHE A 93 21.37 8.25 3.78
N VAL A 94 20.89 8.71 4.94
CA VAL A 94 20.24 10.01 5.10
C VAL A 94 21.09 11.20 4.61
N ASP A 95 22.40 11.12 4.77
CA ASP A 95 23.36 12.14 4.30
C ASP A 95 23.93 11.84 2.91
N GLN A 96 23.61 10.67 2.34
CA GLN A 96 24.07 10.24 1.01
C GLN A 96 22.90 9.67 0.17
N PRO A 97 21.88 10.48 -0.19
CA PRO A 97 20.64 9.99 -0.81
C PRO A 97 20.83 9.17 -2.09
N LYS A 98 21.80 9.55 -2.92
CA LYS A 98 22.12 8.84 -4.17
C LYS A 98 22.61 7.42 -3.93
N GLN A 99 23.51 7.22 -2.97
CA GLN A 99 23.98 5.88 -2.60
C GLN A 99 22.83 5.03 -2.04
N GLY A 100 21.94 5.63 -1.24
CA GLY A 100 20.73 4.95 -0.79
C GLY A 100 19.87 4.46 -1.94
N ALA A 101 19.63 5.33 -2.94
CA ALA A 101 18.87 4.96 -4.14
C ALA A 101 19.56 3.91 -5.02
N GLU A 102 20.88 3.89 -5.09
CA GLU A 102 21.65 2.83 -5.77
C GLU A 102 21.40 1.44 -5.15
N THR A 103 21.21 1.35 -3.83
CA THR A 103 20.82 0.07 -3.19
C THR A 103 19.45 -0.42 -3.66
N VAL A 104 18.51 0.50 -3.89
CA VAL A 104 17.18 0.19 -4.43
C VAL A 104 17.28 -0.21 -5.91
N GLN A 105 18.15 0.45 -6.68
CA GLN A 105 18.42 0.06 -8.06
C GLN A 105 18.94 -1.38 -8.16
N GLY A 106 19.84 -1.80 -7.27
CA GLY A 106 20.34 -3.18 -7.23
C GLY A 106 19.22 -4.19 -7.03
N LEU A 107 18.34 -3.95 -6.05
CA LEU A 107 17.15 -4.78 -5.83
C LEU A 107 16.17 -4.75 -7.02
N LEU A 108 16.07 -3.64 -7.75
CA LEU A 108 15.20 -3.53 -8.93
C LEU A 108 15.66 -4.44 -10.08
N GLU A 109 16.94 -4.83 -10.14
CA GLU A 109 17.41 -5.83 -11.11
C GLU A 109 16.80 -7.21 -10.83
N VAL A 110 16.56 -7.58 -9.56
CA VAL A 110 15.85 -8.84 -9.20
C VAL A 110 14.46 -8.89 -9.83
N ALA A 111 13.75 -7.76 -9.86
CA ALA A 111 12.46 -7.67 -10.54
C ALA A 111 12.56 -7.82 -12.06
N LYS A 112 13.61 -7.29 -12.68
CA LYS A 112 13.82 -7.43 -14.13
C LYS A 112 14.16 -8.86 -14.52
N ASP A 113 14.92 -9.56 -13.69
CA ASP A 113 15.33 -10.94 -13.94
C ASP A 113 14.18 -11.93 -13.70
N SER A 114 13.27 -11.62 -12.77
CA SER A 114 12.12 -12.48 -12.43
C SER A 114 10.89 -12.27 -13.32
N ILE A 115 10.65 -11.07 -13.86
CA ILE A 115 9.44 -10.76 -14.63
C ILE A 115 9.73 -10.81 -16.14
N PRO A 116 8.92 -11.53 -16.95
CA PRO A 116 9.06 -11.50 -18.40
C PRO A 116 8.94 -10.07 -18.97
N ARG A 117 9.81 -9.70 -19.91
CA ARG A 117 9.87 -8.35 -20.51
C ARG A 117 8.53 -7.84 -21.06
N SER A 118 7.67 -8.74 -21.53
CA SER A 118 6.32 -8.42 -22.02
C SER A 118 5.39 -7.84 -20.96
N HIS A 119 5.67 -8.06 -19.68
CA HIS A 119 4.85 -7.62 -18.54
C HIS A 119 5.39 -6.35 -17.86
N TRP A 120 6.62 -5.92 -18.15
CA TRP A 120 7.27 -4.80 -17.44
C TRP A 120 6.41 -3.53 -17.42
N LYS A 121 5.95 -3.06 -18.59
CA LYS A 121 5.14 -1.84 -18.69
C LYS A 121 3.79 -1.88 -17.97
N LYS A 122 3.32 -3.07 -17.59
CA LYS A 122 2.04 -3.28 -16.88
C LYS A 122 2.23 -3.56 -15.39
N THR A 123 3.46 -3.85 -14.97
CA THR A 123 3.76 -4.27 -13.60
C THR A 123 3.99 -3.03 -12.74
N PRO A 124 3.13 -2.74 -11.74
CA PRO A 124 3.34 -1.62 -10.85
C PRO A 124 4.55 -1.86 -9.94
N VAL A 125 5.36 -0.81 -9.76
CA VAL A 125 6.43 -0.76 -8.75
C VAL A 125 6.12 0.31 -7.72
N VAL A 126 6.18 -0.08 -6.44
CA VAL A 126 5.84 0.75 -5.28
C VAL A 126 6.90 0.56 -4.20
N LEU A 127 7.29 1.64 -3.53
CA LEU A 127 8.10 1.63 -2.32
C LEU A 127 7.37 2.33 -1.19
N LYS A 128 7.29 1.64 -0.06
CA LYS A 128 6.74 2.18 1.17
C LYS A 128 7.80 2.14 2.26
N ALA A 129 8.15 3.31 2.75
CA ALA A 129 9.08 3.44 3.87
C ALA A 129 8.32 3.46 5.19
N THR A 130 8.82 2.74 6.19
CA THR A 130 8.15 2.58 7.48
C THR A 130 8.76 3.53 8.52
N ALA A 131 8.69 3.16 9.81
CA ALA A 131 9.10 4.00 10.94
C ALA A 131 10.52 4.59 10.81
N GLY A 132 11.46 3.85 10.21
CA GLY A 132 12.84 4.31 10.06
C GLY A 132 12.99 5.65 9.33
N LEU A 133 12.17 5.90 8.30
CA LEU A 133 12.20 7.17 7.58
C LEU A 133 11.27 8.23 8.19
N ARG A 134 10.22 7.82 8.93
CA ARG A 134 9.32 8.74 9.67
C ARG A 134 10.09 9.58 10.70
N LEU A 135 11.11 8.99 11.32
CA LEU A 135 11.89 9.62 12.39
C LEU A 135 13.00 10.56 11.88
N LEU A 136 13.24 10.63 10.57
CA LEU A 136 14.25 11.50 9.98
C LEU A 136 13.73 12.93 9.82
N PRO A 137 14.62 13.94 9.77
CA PRO A 137 14.22 15.29 9.36
C PRO A 137 13.54 15.27 7.99
N GLU A 138 12.38 15.93 7.88
CA GLU A 138 11.49 15.82 6.71
C GLU A 138 12.22 16.10 5.37
N HIS A 139 13.08 17.11 5.33
CA HIS A 139 13.84 17.47 4.13
C HIS A 139 14.80 16.35 3.68
N LYS A 140 15.42 15.64 4.63
CA LYS A 140 16.34 14.52 4.36
C LYS A 140 15.57 13.29 3.87
N ALA A 141 14.45 12.97 4.52
CA ALA A 141 13.58 11.89 4.06
C ALA A 141 13.05 12.16 2.64
N LYS A 142 12.63 13.40 2.35
CA LYS A 142 12.20 13.80 1.00
C LYS A 142 13.31 13.69 -0.03
N ALA A 143 14.55 14.05 0.31
CA ALA A 143 15.70 13.92 -0.60
C ALA A 143 15.98 12.45 -0.95
N LEU A 144 15.95 11.54 0.04
CA LEU A 144 16.06 10.10 -0.18
C LEU A 144 14.96 9.56 -1.09
N LEU A 145 13.70 9.86 -0.77
CA LEU A 145 12.56 9.39 -1.58
C LEU A 145 12.54 10.01 -2.98
N PHE A 146 13.10 11.20 -3.17
CA PHE A 146 13.24 11.81 -4.48
C PHE A 146 14.20 11.02 -5.38
N GLU A 147 15.37 10.64 -4.87
CA GLU A 147 16.33 9.83 -5.64
C GLU A 147 15.74 8.46 -6.01
N VAL A 148 15.00 7.82 -5.09
CA VAL A 148 14.27 6.57 -5.38
C VAL A 148 13.21 6.77 -6.48
N LYS A 149 12.46 7.88 -6.46
CA LYS A 149 11.49 8.19 -7.52
C LYS A 149 12.16 8.30 -8.89
N GLU A 150 13.36 8.89 -8.94
CA GLU A 150 14.11 8.99 -10.20
C GLU A 150 14.59 7.62 -10.70
N ILE A 151 14.97 6.71 -9.81
CA ILE A 151 15.25 5.31 -10.16
C ILE A 151 14.01 4.63 -10.75
N PHE A 152 12.85 4.75 -10.10
CA PHE A 152 11.61 4.16 -10.61
C PHE A 152 11.20 4.75 -11.95
N ARG A 153 11.31 6.07 -12.13
CA ARG A 153 10.97 6.76 -13.38
C ARG A 153 11.83 6.31 -14.56
N LYS A 154 13.08 5.94 -14.31
CA LYS A 154 14.01 5.40 -15.33
C LYS A 154 13.81 3.91 -15.59
N SER A 155 13.08 3.22 -14.71
CA SER A 155 12.79 1.79 -14.85
C SER A 155 11.76 1.52 -15.95
N PRO A 156 11.69 0.29 -16.49
CA PRO A 156 10.70 -0.08 -17.50
C PRO A 156 9.32 -0.42 -16.91
N PHE A 157 9.17 -0.35 -15.58
CA PHE A 157 7.97 -0.73 -14.86
C PHE A 157 6.93 0.39 -14.83
N LEU A 158 5.67 0.03 -14.57
CA LEU A 158 4.61 1.01 -14.34
C LEU A 158 4.87 1.71 -13.00
N VAL A 159 4.92 3.04 -13.00
CA VAL A 159 5.13 3.83 -11.78
C VAL A 159 3.85 4.62 -11.47
N PRO A 160 2.95 4.11 -10.59
CA PRO A 160 1.76 4.83 -10.20
C PRO A 160 2.08 6.14 -9.48
N LYS A 161 1.12 7.07 -9.48
CA LYS A 161 1.21 8.27 -8.65
C LYS A 161 1.27 7.86 -7.17
N GLY A 162 2.23 8.42 -6.42
CA GLY A 162 2.40 8.05 -5.01
C GLY A 162 3.05 6.68 -4.79
N SER A 163 3.70 6.12 -5.83
CA SER A 163 4.46 4.87 -5.76
C SER A 163 5.54 4.88 -4.68
N VAL A 164 6.18 6.02 -4.44
CA VAL A 164 7.22 6.16 -3.42
C VAL A 164 6.74 7.11 -2.34
N SER A 165 6.48 6.58 -1.15
CA SER A 165 6.01 7.36 0.00
C SER A 165 6.43 6.75 1.33
N ILE A 166 6.34 7.55 2.39
CA ILE A 166 6.35 7.03 3.75
C ILE A 166 4.95 6.51 4.06
N MET A 167 4.85 5.33 4.68
CA MET A 167 3.59 4.74 5.12
C MET A 167 3.26 5.24 6.52
N ASP A 168 2.01 5.66 6.72
CA ASP A 168 1.51 5.95 8.05
C ASP A 168 1.20 4.66 8.82
N GLY A 169 1.22 4.72 10.16
CA GLY A 169 0.90 3.56 11.00
C GLY A 169 -0.53 3.04 10.80
N SER A 170 -1.49 3.92 10.48
CA SER A 170 -2.86 3.48 10.17
C SER A 170 -2.94 2.71 8.85
N ASP A 171 -2.21 3.17 7.83
CA ASP A 171 -2.09 2.45 6.55
C ASP A 171 -1.38 1.09 6.72
N GLU A 172 -0.34 1.02 7.58
CA GLU A 172 0.33 -0.25 7.94
C GLU A 172 -0.68 -1.26 8.49
N GLY A 173 -1.54 -0.84 9.43
CA GLY A 173 -2.58 -1.70 10.02
C GLY A 173 -3.64 -2.16 9.00
N ILE A 174 -4.12 -1.24 8.14
CA ILE A 174 -5.09 -1.57 7.09
C ILE A 174 -4.49 -2.56 6.10
N LEU A 175 -3.24 -2.35 5.68
CA LEU A 175 -2.56 -3.25 4.74
C LEU A 175 -2.30 -4.63 5.34
N ALA A 176 -1.92 -4.71 6.61
CA ALA A 176 -1.81 -5.98 7.33
C ALA A 176 -3.16 -6.70 7.38
N TRP A 177 -4.24 -5.99 7.71
CA TRP A 177 -5.59 -6.54 7.72
C TRP A 177 -6.05 -7.05 6.36
N VAL A 178 -5.83 -6.27 5.29
CA VAL A 178 -6.12 -6.69 3.91
C VAL A 178 -5.32 -7.94 3.56
N THR A 179 -4.03 -7.98 3.91
CA THR A 179 -3.15 -9.12 3.62
C THR A 179 -3.64 -10.40 4.30
N VAL A 180 -3.97 -10.34 5.59
CA VAL A 180 -4.49 -11.49 6.34
C VAL A 180 -5.80 -11.98 5.74
N ASN A 181 -6.75 -11.08 5.47
CA ASN A 181 -8.05 -11.46 4.92
C ASN A 181 -7.97 -11.92 3.46
N PHE A 182 -7.00 -11.43 2.69
CA PHE A 182 -6.70 -11.93 1.35
C PHE A 182 -6.19 -13.37 1.42
N LEU A 183 -5.14 -13.62 2.21
CA LEU A 183 -4.49 -14.93 2.33
C LEU A 183 -5.38 -15.99 2.98
N THR A 184 -6.26 -15.60 3.89
CA THR A 184 -7.24 -16.50 4.54
C THR A 184 -8.52 -16.68 3.72
N GLY A 185 -8.61 -16.08 2.52
CA GLY A 185 -9.74 -16.26 1.62
C GLY A 185 -10.98 -15.42 1.97
N GLN A 186 -10.96 -14.64 3.04
CA GLN A 186 -12.12 -13.86 3.50
C GLN A 186 -12.53 -12.76 2.53
N LEU A 187 -11.59 -12.26 1.69
CA LEU A 187 -11.92 -11.28 0.65
C LEU A 187 -12.48 -11.91 -0.64
N HIS A 188 -12.45 -13.24 -0.80
CA HIS A 188 -12.80 -13.92 -2.06
C HIS A 188 -14.29 -14.33 -2.16
N GLY A 189 -15.12 -14.05 -1.14
CA GLY A 189 -16.51 -14.50 -1.07
C GLY A 189 -17.51 -13.44 -0.60
N HIS A 190 -18.79 -13.81 -0.60
CA HIS A 190 -19.90 -12.95 -0.15
C HIS A 190 -20.13 -12.94 1.37
N ARG A 191 -19.31 -13.67 2.15
CA ARG A 191 -19.45 -13.73 3.62
C ARG A 191 -18.62 -12.62 4.27
N GLN A 192 -19.25 -11.90 5.21
CA GLN A 192 -18.70 -10.71 5.88
C GLN A 192 -17.81 -11.01 7.10
N GLU A 193 -17.34 -12.24 7.27
CA GLU A 193 -16.57 -12.63 8.45
C GLU A 193 -15.07 -12.41 8.22
N THR A 194 -14.63 -11.18 8.46
CA THR A 194 -13.21 -10.82 8.39
C THR A 194 -12.49 -11.11 9.71
N VAL A 195 -11.21 -11.43 9.62
CA VAL A 195 -10.34 -11.66 10.78
C VAL A 195 -9.72 -10.32 11.17
N GLY A 196 -9.81 -9.96 12.45
CA GLY A 196 -9.09 -8.82 13.02
C GLY A 196 -7.60 -9.10 13.13
N THR A 197 -6.78 -8.06 12.98
CA THR A 197 -5.31 -8.15 13.05
C THR A 197 -4.77 -7.30 14.18
N LEU A 198 -3.72 -7.81 14.82
CA LEU A 198 -2.91 -7.12 15.82
C LEU A 198 -1.45 -7.18 15.37
N ASP A 199 -0.86 -6.03 15.08
CA ASP A 199 0.55 -5.89 14.72
C ASP A 199 1.32 -5.14 15.83
N LEU A 200 2.36 -5.77 16.36
CA LEU A 200 3.23 -5.23 17.41
C LEU A 200 4.56 -4.83 16.77
N GLY A 201 4.58 -3.64 16.16
CA GLY A 201 5.76 -3.08 15.53
C GLY A 201 6.74 -2.45 16.52
N GLY A 202 7.93 -2.10 16.02
CA GLY A 202 8.98 -1.50 16.85
C GLY A 202 8.71 -0.05 17.27
N ALA A 203 7.87 0.69 16.53
CA ALA A 203 7.55 2.09 16.81
C ALA A 203 6.08 2.32 17.20
N SER A 204 5.19 1.36 16.89
CA SER A 204 3.76 1.49 17.11
C SER A 204 3.08 0.13 17.11
N THR A 205 1.90 0.06 17.72
CA THR A 205 1.00 -1.10 17.70
C THR A 205 -0.25 -0.76 16.90
N GLN A 206 -0.67 -1.64 16.00
CA GLN A 206 -1.89 -1.48 15.21
C GLN A 206 -2.89 -2.58 15.58
N ILE A 207 -4.15 -2.19 15.78
CA ILE A 207 -5.29 -3.09 15.88
C ILE A 207 -6.25 -2.72 14.76
N THR A 208 -6.63 -3.67 13.93
CA THR A 208 -7.48 -3.40 12.76
C THR A 208 -8.51 -4.50 12.57
N PHE A 209 -9.79 -4.14 12.51
CA PHE A 209 -10.91 -5.05 12.29
C PHE A 209 -12.06 -4.28 11.63
N LEU A 210 -12.95 -5.01 10.95
CA LEU A 210 -14.22 -4.46 10.50
C LEU A 210 -15.19 -4.44 11.69
N PRO A 211 -15.68 -3.27 12.13
CA PRO A 211 -16.53 -3.15 13.31
C PRO A 211 -17.97 -3.65 13.09
#